data_AF-A0A496P0K7-F1
#
_entry.id   AF-A0A496P0K7-F1
#
_cell.length_a   1.000
_cell.length_b   1.000
_cell.length_c   1.000
_cell.angle_alpha   90.00
_cell.angle_beta   90.00
_cell.angle_gamma   90.00
#
_symmetry.space_group_name_H-M   'P 1'
#
loop_
_entity.id
_entity.type
_entity.pdbx_description
1 polymer ?
#
loop_
_entity_poly.entity_id
_entity_poly.type
_entity_poly.pdbx_seq_one_letter_code
_entity_poly.pdbx_strand_id
1 'polypeptide(L)'
;MNPQKINELEQKIGNLLYRQTAIYNEIKQLENVLAELKKQNNLSSSAANTVKTSAEKPVERPIETSAEKPTEKPVITAPTAPKPQISAPKINLPKQPSDLEKIIGESWINKIGILIVVIGVAIGAKYSIENELISPLTRIILGYLVGIGLLGFGIKLKPKFEGYSAVLVSGAISIFYFITYFAYSFYDLIPQALAFVMMLIFTAFTVFTAIKYKRVVIAHIGLIGAYAVPFLLSSGSGRVDILFSYMLIINLGILFISIKKDWKSLHYSAFFFTWMIYGSWFADKSFDSGLQGYEALGIGFATAFFLVFYGVSLFNNIISKEKLDKVNIILILLNSFIYFGFGFGIFNGHSILDSYLGLFTLFNAAIHFAVLFFIKSKKLADSTLFYSTLGMVFTFITIAIPIQLDGNWVTLMWTAQGAILFWLGKTKKISIYEKISLPILGLAFLSFLEDWERYRYAVNLDIHAFWNINFLTGIFAV
;
A
#
# COMPACT_ATOMS: atom_id res chain seq x y z
N MET A 1 10.45 -15.64 44.38
CA MET A 1 10.89 -16.18 43.07
C MET A 1 11.32 -17.62 43.30
N ASN A 2 10.81 -18.58 42.51
CA ASN A 2 11.16 -20.00 42.68
C ASN A 2 12.57 -20.25 42.08
N PRO A 3 13.60 -20.57 42.90
CA PRO A 3 14.98 -20.74 42.42
C PRO A 3 15.13 -21.89 41.41
N GLN A 4 14.26 -22.90 41.46
CA GLN A 4 14.26 -23.99 40.47
C GLN A 4 13.89 -23.50 39.07
N LYS A 5 12.95 -22.55 38.98
CA LYS A 5 12.49 -22.00 37.70
C LYS A 5 13.55 -21.12 37.03
N ILE A 6 14.43 -20.50 37.83
CA ILE A 6 15.57 -19.70 37.33
C ILE A 6 16.61 -20.63 36.71
N ASN A 7 16.99 -21.71 37.40
CA ASN A 7 17.95 -22.68 36.88
C ASN A 7 17.46 -23.38 35.59
N GLU A 8 16.16 -23.70 35.50
CA GLU A 8 15.57 -24.25 34.27
C GLU A 8 15.66 -23.25 33.09
N LEU A 9 15.41 -21.97 33.35
CA LEU A 9 15.51 -20.92 32.34
C LEU A 9 16.95 -20.70 31.87
N GLU A 10 17.91 -20.68 32.79
CA GLU A 10 19.34 -20.58 32.46
C GLU A 10 19.81 -21.77 31.61
N GLN A 11 19.38 -22.99 31.95
CA GLN A 11 19.70 -24.18 31.16
C GLN A 11 19.10 -24.13 29.76
N LYS A 12 17.85 -23.63 29.64
CA LYS A 12 17.17 -23.48 28.35
C LYS A 12 17.84 -22.41 27.48
N ILE A 13 18.26 -21.29 28.06
CA ILE A 13 19.04 -20.24 27.37
C ILE A 13 20.38 -20.80 26.89
N GLY A 14 21.10 -21.54 27.73
CA GLY A 14 22.37 -22.17 27.34
C GLY A 14 22.22 -23.13 26.16
N ASN A 15 21.15 -23.94 26.14
CA ASN A 15 20.88 -24.85 25.02
C ASN A 15 20.54 -24.09 23.72
N LEU A 16 19.78 -23.00 23.82
CA LEU A 16 19.46 -22.16 22.66
C LEU A 16 20.71 -21.48 22.08
N LEU A 17 21.59 -20.95 22.94
CA LEU A 17 22.87 -20.35 22.51
C LEU A 17 23.79 -21.37 21.83
N TYR A 18 23.83 -22.61 22.35
CA TYR A 18 24.57 -23.70 21.72
C TYR A 18 24.02 -24.03 20.32
N ARG A 19 22.68 -24.17 20.18
CA ARG A 19 22.04 -24.43 18.87
C ARG A 19 22.29 -23.31 17.87
N GLN A 20 22.23 -22.06 18.31
CA GLN A 20 22.53 -20.91 17.45
C GLN A 20 23.97 -20.96 16.91
N THR A 21 24.92 -21.30 17.78
CA THR A 21 26.34 -21.43 17.40
C THR A 21 26.55 -22.58 16.40
N ALA A 22 25.85 -23.71 16.59
CA ALA A 22 25.90 -24.83 15.66
C ALA A 22 25.36 -24.45 14.27
N ILE A 23 24.20 -23.80 14.21
CA ILE A 23 23.59 -23.33 12.96
C ILE A 23 24.48 -22.30 12.26
N TYR A 24 25.08 -21.37 13.00
CA TYR A 24 26.01 -20.40 12.43
C TYR A 24 27.23 -21.07 11.77
N ASN A 25 27.79 -22.10 12.41
CA ASN A 25 28.91 -22.85 11.85
C ASN A 25 28.51 -23.65 10.60
N GLU A 26 27.31 -24.21 10.57
CA GLU A 26 26.76 -24.94 9.42
C GLU A 26 26.54 -24.01 8.21
N ILE A 27 25.97 -22.83 8.42
CA ILE A 27 25.84 -21.78 7.39
C ILE A 27 27.22 -21.43 6.83
N LYS A 28 28.20 -21.19 7.70
CA LYS A 28 29.56 -20.84 7.27
C LYS A 28 30.24 -21.95 6.47
N GLN A 29 30.00 -23.22 6.81
CA GLN A 29 30.48 -24.35 6.01
C GLN A 29 29.81 -24.39 4.63
N LEU A 30 28.49 -24.20 4.57
CA LEU A 30 27.75 -24.16 3.30
C LEU A 30 28.21 -23.00 2.40
N GLU A 31 28.49 -21.83 2.97
CA GLU A 31 29.05 -20.68 2.23
C GLU A 31 30.43 -21.00 1.63
N ASN A 32 31.30 -21.69 2.39
CA ASN A 32 32.62 -22.11 1.91
C ASN A 32 32.50 -23.14 0.77
N VAL A 33 31.62 -24.14 0.92
CA VAL A 33 31.35 -25.13 -0.14
C VAL A 33 30.79 -24.45 -1.39
N LEU A 34 29.88 -23.50 -1.23
CA LEU A 34 29.32 -22.71 -2.34
C LEU A 34 30.43 -21.90 -3.06
N ALA A 35 31.36 -21.31 -2.31
CA ALA A 35 32.48 -20.57 -2.87
C ALA A 35 33.45 -21.48 -3.66
N GLU A 36 33.74 -22.69 -3.17
CA GLU A 36 34.53 -23.69 -3.89
C GLU A 36 33.85 -24.15 -5.18
N LEU A 37 32.56 -24.48 -5.12
CA LEU A 37 31.79 -24.90 -6.30
C LEU A 37 31.74 -23.81 -7.37
N LYS A 38 31.57 -22.54 -6.97
CA LYS A 38 31.62 -21.40 -7.90
C LYS A 38 33.01 -21.23 -8.53
N LYS A 39 34.07 -21.42 -7.75
CA LYS A 39 35.45 -21.33 -8.25
C LYS A 39 35.74 -22.44 -9.27
N GLN A 40 35.26 -23.66 -9.01
CA GLN A 40 35.43 -24.82 -9.88
C GLN A 40 34.67 -24.66 -11.21
N ASN A 41 33.45 -24.10 -11.16
CA ASN A 41 32.65 -23.81 -12.35
C ASN A 41 33.28 -22.71 -13.24
N ASN A 42 33.89 -21.69 -12.62
CA ASN A 42 34.61 -20.64 -13.35
C ASN A 42 35.91 -21.15 -14.00
N LEU A 43 36.61 -22.10 -13.38
CA LEU A 43 37.80 -22.75 -13.94
C LEU A 43 37.45 -23.67 -15.13
N SER A 44 36.32 -24.38 -15.07
CA SER A 44 35.85 -25.23 -16.17
C SER A 44 35.41 -24.43 -17.40
N SER A 45 34.92 -23.20 -17.19
CA SER A 45 34.48 -22.29 -18.26
C SER A 45 35.64 -21.59 -18.98
N SER A 46 36.81 -21.47 -18.33
CA SER A 46 37.98 -20.81 -18.91
C SER A 46 38.86 -21.74 -19.77
N ALA A 47 38.68 -23.06 -19.68
CA ALA A 47 39.48 -24.04 -20.43
C ALA A 47 38.92 -24.37 -21.84
N ALA A 48 37.70 -23.93 -22.16
CA ALA A 48 37.01 -24.28 -23.41
C ALA A 48 37.24 -23.31 -24.58
N ASN A 49 37.95 -22.19 -24.39
CA ASN A 49 38.12 -21.14 -25.39
C ASN A 49 39.55 -20.99 -25.91
N THR A 50 40.23 -22.10 -26.19
CA THR A 50 41.49 -22.05 -26.95
C THR A 50 41.59 -23.23 -27.92
N VAL A 51 41.70 -22.89 -29.21
CA VAL A 51 42.18 -23.69 -30.35
C VAL A 51 41.14 -24.56 -31.09
N LYS A 52 40.67 -24.09 -32.25
CA LYS A 52 41.00 -24.67 -33.58
C LYS A 52 40.39 -23.88 -34.75
N THR A 53 41.25 -23.37 -35.62
CA THR A 53 41.00 -23.05 -37.03
C THR A 53 42.17 -23.61 -37.83
N SER A 54 41.92 -24.46 -38.84
CA SER A 54 42.68 -24.51 -40.10
C SER A 54 42.00 -25.44 -41.11
N ALA A 55 42.22 -25.11 -42.39
CA ALA A 55 41.50 -25.42 -43.61
C ALA A 55 41.76 -26.80 -44.25
N GLU A 56 40.83 -27.22 -45.12
CA GLU A 56 41.13 -27.91 -46.38
C GLU A 56 40.00 -27.69 -47.44
N LYS A 57 40.38 -27.68 -48.73
CA LYS A 57 39.60 -27.50 -50.00
C LYS A 57 40.06 -28.67 -50.95
N PRO A 58 39.50 -28.97 -52.16
CA PRO A 58 38.46 -28.31 -52.98
C PRO A 58 37.53 -29.27 -53.84
N VAL A 59 36.76 -28.67 -54.78
CA VAL A 59 36.07 -29.20 -56.01
C VAL A 59 34.69 -29.87 -55.76
N GLU A 60 33.56 -29.53 -56.40
CA GLU A 60 33.26 -29.43 -57.85
C GLU A 60 31.99 -28.57 -58.14
N ARG A 61 31.92 -27.97 -59.34
CA ARG A 61 30.77 -27.27 -59.96
C ARG A 61 30.30 -28.18 -61.12
N PRO A 62 29.02 -28.21 -61.56
CA PRO A 62 28.50 -27.21 -62.54
C PRO A 62 26.98 -26.87 -62.46
N ILE A 63 26.59 -25.61 -62.73
CA ILE A 63 25.62 -25.15 -63.80
C ILE A 63 24.12 -25.30 -63.39
N GLU A 64 23.11 -24.45 -63.62
CA GLU A 64 22.71 -23.38 -64.58
C GLU A 64 21.63 -22.51 -63.87
N THR A 65 21.66 -21.17 -63.96
CA THR A 65 20.84 -20.28 -64.83
C THR A 65 19.43 -19.93 -64.35
N SER A 66 19.24 -18.63 -64.05
CA SER A 66 18.21 -17.71 -64.59
C SER A 66 18.23 -16.43 -63.73
N ALA A 67 18.82 -15.32 -64.19
CA ALA A 67 18.12 -14.13 -64.71
C ALA A 67 16.87 -13.76 -63.87
N GLU A 68 16.74 -12.56 -63.26
CA GLU A 68 16.82 -11.26 -63.93
C GLU A 68 16.87 -10.10 -62.88
N LYS A 69 17.68 -9.09 -63.16
CA LYS A 69 17.65 -7.69 -62.66
C LYS A 69 17.36 -6.84 -63.91
N PRO A 70 17.31 -5.49 -63.91
CA PRO A 70 16.91 -4.47 -62.92
C PRO A 70 15.96 -3.44 -63.59
N THR A 71 15.46 -2.42 -62.87
CA THR A 71 15.38 -1.08 -63.48
C THR A 71 15.39 0.05 -62.48
N GLU A 72 16.48 0.80 -62.52
CA GLU A 72 16.59 2.21 -62.14
C GLU A 72 16.81 2.99 -63.44
N LYS A 73 16.25 4.20 -63.54
CA LYS A 73 16.69 5.38 -64.33
C LYS A 73 15.53 6.40 -64.43
N PRO A 74 15.77 7.68 -64.81
CA PRO A 74 17.00 8.47 -64.75
C PRO A 74 16.80 9.96 -64.31
N VAL A 75 17.94 10.60 -64.10
CA VAL A 75 18.20 12.04 -63.96
C VAL A 75 17.71 12.87 -65.16
N ILE A 76 17.26 14.11 -64.92
CA ILE A 76 17.39 15.23 -65.87
C ILE A 76 18.00 16.44 -65.16
N THR A 77 19.16 16.85 -65.64
CA THR A 77 19.85 18.12 -65.37
C THR A 77 19.48 19.15 -66.44
N ALA A 78 19.37 20.42 -66.05
CA ALA A 78 19.51 21.56 -66.96
C ALA A 78 20.47 22.60 -66.32
N PRO A 79 21.54 23.03 -67.00
CA PRO A 79 22.49 24.03 -66.50
C PRO A 79 22.18 25.44 -67.03
N THR A 80 22.27 26.49 -66.21
CA THR A 80 22.46 27.89 -66.69
C THR A 80 23.14 28.78 -65.64
N ALA A 81 24.34 29.24 -66.00
CA ALA A 81 25.13 30.44 -65.62
C ALA A 81 25.35 30.86 -64.14
N PRO A 82 26.62 31.08 -63.71
CA PRO A 82 26.95 31.67 -62.41
C PRO A 82 26.86 33.20 -62.45
N LYS A 83 26.12 33.79 -61.50
CA LYS A 83 26.27 35.22 -61.12
C LYS A 83 27.19 35.31 -59.89
N PRO A 84 28.25 36.13 -59.90
CA PRO A 84 29.08 36.34 -58.72
C PRO A 84 28.30 37.17 -57.70
N GLN A 85 27.93 36.56 -56.58
CA GLN A 85 27.36 37.24 -55.43
C GLN A 85 28.48 37.47 -54.42
N ILE A 86 28.90 38.72 -54.30
CA ILE A 86 29.88 39.17 -53.32
C ILE A 86 29.29 38.93 -51.92
N SER A 87 29.86 38.00 -51.16
CA SER A 87 29.55 37.80 -49.75
C SER A 87 30.32 38.81 -48.89
N ALA A 88 29.60 39.77 -48.33
CA ALA A 88 30.12 40.57 -47.22
C ALA A 88 30.30 39.67 -45.97
N PRO A 89 31.36 39.85 -45.15
CA PRO A 89 31.58 39.00 -44.00
C PRO A 89 30.53 39.25 -42.92
N LYS A 90 29.77 38.21 -42.57
CA LYS A 90 28.91 38.20 -41.37
C LYS A 90 29.80 38.14 -40.14
N ILE A 91 29.73 39.18 -39.31
CA ILE A 91 30.30 39.21 -37.97
C ILE A 91 29.57 38.13 -37.15
N ASN A 92 30.30 37.11 -36.72
CA ASN A 92 29.80 36.07 -35.82
C ASN A 92 29.67 36.65 -34.41
N LEU A 93 28.43 36.88 -33.96
CA LEU A 93 28.13 37.00 -32.54
C LEU A 93 28.37 35.65 -31.84
N PRO A 94 28.77 35.63 -30.55
CA PRO A 94 29.07 34.39 -29.83
C PRO A 94 27.85 33.47 -29.83
N LYS A 95 28.04 32.19 -30.19
CA LYS A 95 27.00 31.16 -30.14
C LYS A 95 26.51 30.97 -28.70
N GLN A 96 25.19 30.92 -28.54
CA GLN A 96 24.53 30.45 -27.32
C GLN A 96 25.10 29.05 -26.92
N PRO A 97 25.34 28.77 -25.63
CA PRO A 97 25.88 27.49 -25.20
C PRO A 97 24.97 26.34 -25.62
N SER A 98 25.58 25.23 -26.04
CA SER A 98 24.87 24.07 -26.59
C SER A 98 23.95 23.43 -25.55
N ASP A 99 22.85 22.81 -25.99
CA ASP A 99 21.92 22.08 -25.10
C ASP A 99 22.62 20.99 -24.26
N LEU A 100 23.75 20.46 -24.74
CA LEU A 100 24.59 19.52 -24.00
C LEU A 100 25.34 20.17 -22.83
N GLU A 101 25.86 21.38 -23.01
CA GLU A 101 26.52 22.14 -21.94
C GLU A 101 25.53 22.55 -20.86
N LYS A 102 24.29 22.85 -21.26
CA LYS A 102 23.18 23.13 -20.35
C LYS A 102 22.73 21.88 -19.58
N ILE A 103 22.66 20.71 -20.21
CA ILE A 103 22.31 19.44 -19.55
C ILE A 103 23.43 18.95 -18.62
N ILE A 104 24.69 19.06 -19.03
CA ILE A 104 25.85 18.64 -18.22
C ILE A 104 26.07 19.63 -17.06
N GLY A 105 25.96 20.93 -17.33
CA GLY A 105 26.21 22.02 -16.39
C GLY A 105 25.08 22.33 -15.41
N GLU A 106 23.79 22.24 -15.80
CA GLU A 106 22.67 22.54 -14.88
C GLU A 106 22.18 21.31 -14.09
N SER A 107 22.28 20.09 -14.65
CA SER A 107 21.65 18.89 -14.03
C SER A 107 22.64 17.98 -13.31
N TRP A 108 23.77 17.61 -13.93
CA TRP A 108 24.64 16.55 -13.39
C TRP A 108 25.65 17.07 -12.36
N ILE A 109 26.34 18.18 -12.64
CA ILE A 109 27.34 18.73 -11.71
C ILE A 109 26.69 19.17 -10.38
N ASN A 110 25.47 19.72 -10.42
CA ASN A 110 24.72 20.12 -9.23
C ASN A 110 24.31 18.91 -8.39
N LYS A 111 23.81 17.84 -9.02
CA LYS A 111 23.46 16.59 -8.32
C LYS A 111 24.68 15.94 -7.67
N ILE A 112 25.82 15.90 -8.37
CA ILE A 112 27.08 15.37 -7.84
C ILE A 112 27.59 16.25 -6.70
N GLY A 113 27.56 17.57 -6.85
CA GLY A 113 27.94 18.52 -5.80
C GLY A 113 27.12 18.35 -4.53
N ILE A 114 25.78 18.28 -4.65
CA ILE A 114 24.88 17.99 -3.53
C ILE A 114 25.23 16.65 -2.89
N LEU A 115 25.47 15.61 -3.69
CA LEU A 115 25.82 14.28 -3.19
C LEU A 115 27.14 14.31 -2.37
N ILE A 116 28.18 14.95 -2.90
CA ILE A 116 29.48 15.08 -2.20
C ILE A 116 29.32 15.85 -0.90
N VAL A 117 28.56 16.97 -0.90
CA VAL A 117 28.31 17.75 0.32
C VAL A 117 27.54 16.92 1.34
N VAL A 118 26.50 16.20 0.93
CA VAL A 118 25.71 15.33 1.82
C VAL A 118 26.60 14.25 2.44
N ILE A 119 27.44 13.60 1.63
CA ILE A 119 28.39 12.58 2.12
C ILE A 119 29.40 13.20 3.09
N GLY A 120 29.98 14.35 2.76
CA GLY A 120 30.94 15.05 3.61
C GLY A 120 30.35 15.45 4.95
N VAL A 121 29.13 16.00 4.95
CA VAL A 121 28.39 16.34 6.18
C VAL A 121 28.08 15.08 6.98
N ALA A 122 27.66 13.99 6.34
CA ALA A 122 27.36 12.72 7.03
C ALA A 122 28.60 12.11 7.68
N ILE A 123 29.73 12.06 6.97
CA ILE A 123 31.00 11.54 7.50
C ILE A 123 31.50 12.46 8.62
N GLY A 124 31.46 13.78 8.45
CA GLY A 124 31.87 14.73 9.47
C GLY A 124 31.02 14.64 10.74
N ALA A 125 29.70 14.53 10.59
CA ALA A 125 28.78 14.32 11.71
C ALA A 125 29.08 12.98 12.42
N LYS A 126 29.26 11.89 11.67
CA LYS A 126 29.62 10.58 12.23
C LYS A 126 30.94 10.63 12.99
N TYR A 127 31.98 11.23 12.41
CA TYR A 127 33.28 11.38 13.06
C TYR A 127 33.19 12.20 14.36
N SER A 128 32.42 13.29 14.33
CA SER A 128 32.18 14.11 15.52
C SER A 128 31.40 13.35 16.60
N ILE A 129 30.50 12.45 16.20
CA ILE A 129 29.74 11.60 17.11
C ILE A 129 30.62 10.52 17.75
N GLU A 130 31.39 9.81 16.94
CA GLU A 130 32.23 8.67 17.34
C GLU A 130 33.43 9.08 18.20
N ASN A 131 33.96 10.29 17.99
CA ASN A 131 35.08 10.83 18.77
C ASN A 131 34.63 11.80 19.87
N GLU A 132 33.33 11.83 20.19
CA GLU A 132 32.74 12.68 21.24
C GLU A 132 33.07 14.18 21.14
N LEU A 133 33.42 14.67 19.94
CA LEU A 133 33.86 16.07 19.73
C LEU A 133 32.75 17.08 20.02
N ILE A 134 31.49 16.66 19.90
CA ILE A 134 30.31 17.48 20.21
C ILE A 134 29.44 16.66 21.17
N SER A 135 29.10 17.22 22.32
CA SER A 135 28.26 16.53 23.31
C SER A 135 26.84 16.25 22.77
N PRO A 136 26.15 15.18 23.23
CA PRO A 136 24.77 14.89 22.83
C PRO A 136 23.81 16.08 22.95
N LEU A 137 23.89 16.81 24.07
CA LEU A 137 23.07 18.01 24.29
C LEU A 137 23.35 19.09 23.25
N THR A 138 24.63 19.36 22.95
CA THR A 138 25.02 20.34 21.93
C THR A 138 24.52 19.93 20.55
N ARG A 139 24.53 18.64 20.20
CA ARG A 139 23.97 18.13 18.93
C ARG A 139 22.47 18.42 18.81
N ILE A 140 21.72 18.19 19.88
CA ILE A 140 20.26 18.46 19.92
C ILE A 140 19.98 19.96 19.80
N ILE A 141 20.68 20.80 20.56
CA ILE A 141 20.53 22.27 20.48
C ILE A 141 20.86 22.77 19.07
N LEU A 142 21.99 22.33 18.50
CA LEU A 142 22.39 22.73 17.16
C LEU A 142 21.38 22.25 16.10
N GLY A 143 20.86 21.04 16.24
CA GLY A 143 19.80 20.50 15.39
C GLY A 143 18.54 21.37 15.40
N TYR A 144 18.08 21.80 16.58
CA TYR A 144 16.96 22.72 16.69
C TYR A 144 17.27 24.09 16.09
N LEU A 145 18.46 24.65 16.32
CA LEU A 145 18.88 25.92 15.73
C LEU A 145 18.90 25.85 14.20
N VAL A 146 19.41 24.76 13.63
CA VAL A 146 19.37 24.51 12.18
C VAL A 146 17.93 24.42 11.68
N GLY A 147 17.06 23.68 12.38
CA GLY A 147 15.64 23.59 12.04
C GLY A 147 14.92 24.95 12.09
N ILE A 148 15.15 25.75 13.12
CA ILE A 148 14.59 27.11 13.27
C ILE A 148 15.13 28.03 12.18
N GLY A 149 16.43 27.97 11.89
CA GLY A 149 17.06 28.73 10.81
C GLY A 149 16.46 28.38 9.44
N LEU A 150 16.29 27.08 9.17
CA LEU A 150 15.67 26.59 7.94
C LEU A 150 14.19 27.00 7.83
N LEU A 151 13.45 26.93 8.94
CA LEU A 151 12.06 27.39 9.01
C LEU A 151 11.95 28.88 8.71
N GLY A 152 12.76 29.71 9.37
CA GLY A 152 12.80 31.16 9.18
C GLY A 152 13.19 31.53 7.75
N PHE A 153 14.20 30.87 7.19
CA PHE A 153 14.60 31.04 5.80
C PHE A 153 13.47 30.64 4.83
N GLY A 154 12.86 29.47 5.05
CA GLY A 154 11.70 29.00 4.30
C GLY A 154 10.58 30.03 4.29
N ILE A 155 10.17 30.54 5.46
CA ILE A 155 9.11 31.56 5.57
C ILE A 155 9.49 32.85 4.84
N LYS A 156 10.74 33.31 4.96
CA LYS A 156 11.23 34.51 4.26
C LYS A 156 11.15 34.37 2.73
N LEU A 157 11.34 33.16 2.20
CA LEU A 157 11.26 32.90 0.75
C LEU A 157 9.83 32.79 0.22
N LYS A 158 8.83 32.62 1.10
CA LYS A 158 7.42 32.39 0.71
C LYS A 158 6.90 33.40 -0.34
N PRO A 159 7.11 34.73 -0.19
CA PRO A 159 6.56 35.71 -1.14
C PRO A 159 7.12 35.60 -2.57
N LYS A 160 8.33 35.06 -2.73
CA LYS A 160 9.01 34.95 -4.02
C LYS A 160 8.94 33.54 -4.60
N PHE A 161 8.99 32.51 -3.77
CA PHE A 161 9.09 31.10 -4.17
C PHE A 161 8.27 30.20 -3.24
N GLU A 162 6.94 30.24 -3.36
CA GLU A 162 6.04 29.53 -2.44
C GLU A 162 6.25 28.00 -2.42
N GLY A 163 6.44 27.38 -3.59
CA GLY A 163 6.65 25.93 -3.69
C GLY A 163 7.96 25.49 -3.01
N TYR A 164 9.06 26.19 -3.30
CA TYR A 164 10.36 25.92 -2.67
C TYR A 164 10.32 26.21 -1.16
N SER A 165 9.67 27.30 -0.76
CA SER A 165 9.42 27.63 0.64
C SER A 165 8.67 26.50 1.38
N ALA A 166 7.63 25.93 0.77
CA ALA A 166 6.87 24.83 1.37
C ALA A 166 7.75 23.59 1.60
N VAL A 167 8.68 23.29 0.69
CA VAL A 167 9.63 22.19 0.85
C VAL A 167 10.61 22.47 1.98
N LEU A 168 11.19 23.67 2.06
CA LEU A 168 12.11 24.06 3.14
C LEU A 168 11.44 24.01 4.52
N VAL A 169 10.22 24.54 4.62
CA VAL A 169 9.41 24.50 5.84
C VAL A 169 9.09 23.06 6.25
N SER A 170 8.76 22.20 5.28
CA SER A 170 8.55 20.77 5.53
C SER A 170 9.83 20.09 6.03
N GLY A 171 10.99 20.43 5.45
CA GLY A 171 12.29 19.96 5.91
C GLY A 171 12.59 20.38 7.36
N ALA A 172 12.28 21.63 7.72
CA ALA A 172 12.44 22.11 9.09
C ALA A 172 11.55 21.36 10.09
N ILE A 173 10.29 21.08 9.72
CA ILE A 173 9.38 20.25 10.52
C ILE A 173 9.96 18.84 10.70
N SER A 174 10.44 18.20 9.63
CA SER A 174 11.08 16.89 9.72
C SER A 174 12.29 16.90 10.66
N ILE A 175 13.12 17.96 10.61
CA ILE A 175 14.24 18.13 11.53
C ILE A 175 13.74 18.16 12.98
N PHE A 176 12.70 18.92 13.30
CA PHE A 176 12.15 18.96 14.65
C PHE A 176 11.70 17.58 15.15
N TYR A 177 11.02 16.80 14.29
CA TYR A 177 10.66 15.42 14.61
C TYR A 177 11.88 14.54 14.91
N PHE A 178 12.87 14.52 14.02
CA PHE A 178 14.05 13.68 14.18
C PHE A 178 14.90 14.09 15.38
N ILE A 179 15.11 15.39 15.60
CA ILE A 179 15.88 15.88 16.74
C ILE A 179 15.18 15.59 18.06
N THR A 180 13.84 15.68 18.12
CA THR A 180 13.08 15.26 19.32
C THR A 180 13.21 13.77 19.56
N TYR A 181 13.08 12.96 18.50
CA TYR A 181 13.24 11.51 18.58
C TYR A 181 14.64 11.13 19.05
N PHE A 182 15.70 11.76 18.53
CA PHE A 182 17.07 11.49 18.96
C PHE A 182 17.32 11.91 20.42
N ALA A 183 16.78 13.05 20.84
CA ALA A 183 16.87 13.50 22.22
C ALA A 183 16.24 12.49 23.19
N TYR A 184 15.15 11.84 22.79
CA TYR A 184 14.50 10.78 23.57
C TYR A 184 15.23 9.43 23.44
N SER A 185 15.27 8.85 22.24
CA SER A 185 15.59 7.43 22.04
C SER A 185 17.09 7.11 21.98
N PHE A 186 17.94 8.07 21.62
CA PHE A 186 19.38 7.81 21.43
C PHE A 186 20.24 8.45 22.52
N TYR A 187 19.75 9.51 23.15
CA TYR A 187 20.55 10.28 24.11
C TYR A 187 19.90 10.39 25.50
N ASP A 188 18.68 9.88 25.69
CA ASP A 188 17.97 9.88 26.98
C ASP A 188 17.89 11.26 27.66
N LEU A 189 17.91 12.34 26.86
CA LEU A 189 17.96 13.73 27.36
C LEU A 189 16.60 14.23 27.82
N ILE A 190 15.52 13.66 27.27
CA ILE A 190 14.14 14.03 27.60
C ILE A 190 13.28 12.80 27.85
N PRO A 191 12.33 12.86 28.79
CA PRO A 191 11.42 11.76 29.03
C PRO A 191 10.43 11.58 27.86
N GLN A 192 9.94 10.35 27.67
CA GLN A 192 8.99 9.97 26.61
C GLN A 192 7.78 10.92 26.53
N ALA A 193 7.21 11.28 27.69
CA ALA A 193 6.05 12.17 27.75
C ALA A 193 6.34 13.57 27.19
N LEU A 194 7.54 14.11 27.47
CA LEU A 194 7.95 15.41 26.93
C LEU A 194 8.15 15.34 25.42
N ALA A 195 8.82 14.28 24.95
CA ALA A 195 9.00 14.04 23.51
C ALA A 195 7.66 13.95 22.77
N PHE A 196 6.68 13.25 23.36
CA PHE A 196 5.34 13.12 22.80
C PHE A 196 4.62 14.47 22.71
N VAL A 197 4.65 15.27 23.78
CA VAL A 197 4.04 16.62 23.79
C VAL A 197 4.70 17.53 22.75
N MET A 198 6.03 17.50 22.64
CA MET A 198 6.75 18.28 21.62
C MET A 198 6.35 17.87 20.20
N MET A 199 6.32 16.57 19.90
CA MET A 199 5.89 16.08 18.60
C MET A 199 4.43 16.45 18.29
N LEU A 200 3.53 16.41 19.28
CA LEU A 200 2.15 16.87 19.13
C LEU A 200 2.08 18.37 18.76
N ILE A 201 2.89 19.21 19.42
CA ILE A 201 3.02 20.63 19.09
C ILE A 201 3.52 20.80 17.65
N PHE A 202 4.50 20.00 17.22
CA PHE A 202 4.99 20.04 15.84
C PHE A 202 3.93 19.57 14.83
N THR A 203 3.11 18.57 15.15
CA THR A 203 1.95 18.18 14.33
C THR A 203 0.97 19.34 14.18
N ALA A 204 0.58 19.97 15.28
CA ALA A 204 -0.34 21.11 15.26
C ALA A 204 0.23 22.28 14.45
N PHE A 205 1.53 22.58 14.63
CA PHE A 205 2.24 23.58 13.85
C PHE A 205 2.29 23.23 12.37
N THR A 206 2.49 21.96 12.02
CA THR A 206 2.52 21.47 10.64
C THR A 206 1.16 21.62 9.97
N VAL A 207 0.08 21.25 10.66
CA VAL A 207 -1.30 21.42 10.20
C VAL A 207 -1.60 22.90 9.95
N PHE A 208 -1.30 23.76 10.93
CA PHE A 208 -1.48 25.20 10.80
C PHE A 208 -0.71 25.75 9.59
N THR A 209 0.53 25.32 9.42
CA THR A 209 1.39 25.78 8.34
C THR A 209 0.92 25.27 6.99
N ALA A 210 0.49 24.01 6.88
CA ALA A 210 -0.09 23.45 5.66
C ALA A 210 -1.31 24.27 5.20
N ILE A 211 -2.21 24.62 6.13
CA ILE A 211 -3.39 25.44 5.85
C ILE A 211 -3.00 26.85 5.40
N LYS A 212 -2.02 27.48 6.06
CA LYS A 212 -1.54 28.84 5.73
C LYS A 212 -0.77 28.92 4.40
N TYR A 213 -0.08 27.84 4.05
CA TYR A 213 0.60 27.71 2.76
C TYR A 213 -0.33 27.25 1.65
N LYS A 214 -1.49 26.65 2.00
CA LYS A 214 -2.37 25.97 1.04
C LYS A 214 -1.63 24.92 0.20
N ARG A 215 -0.62 24.26 0.78
CA ARG A 215 0.20 23.24 0.11
C ARG A 215 0.05 21.89 0.79
N VAL A 216 -0.40 20.92 0.00
CA VAL A 216 -0.62 19.54 0.46
C VAL A 216 0.68 18.81 0.82
N VAL A 217 1.83 19.24 0.27
CA VAL A 217 3.15 18.65 0.57
C VAL A 217 3.46 18.74 2.07
N ILE A 218 3.20 19.90 2.68
CA ILE A 218 3.41 20.10 4.12
C ILE A 218 2.49 19.18 4.93
N ALA A 219 1.24 18.98 4.47
CA ALA A 219 0.29 18.09 5.12
C ALA A 219 0.72 16.62 5.05
N HIS A 220 1.30 16.15 3.93
CA HIS A 220 1.83 14.78 3.83
C HIS A 220 3.04 14.55 4.74
N ILE A 221 3.88 15.57 4.93
CA ILE A 221 5.00 15.48 5.88
C ILE A 221 4.48 15.41 7.31
N GLY A 222 3.46 16.22 7.64
CA GLY A 222 2.77 16.11 8.93
C GLY A 222 2.07 14.77 9.14
N LEU A 223 1.47 14.21 8.08
CA LEU A 223 0.85 12.88 8.08
C LEU A 223 1.88 11.80 8.46
N ILE A 224 2.99 11.75 7.73
CA ILE A 224 4.05 10.76 7.94
C ILE A 224 4.65 10.94 9.34
N GLY A 225 4.96 12.18 9.73
CA GLY A 225 5.48 12.50 11.06
C GLY A 225 4.54 12.07 12.17
N ALA A 226 3.25 12.41 12.06
CA ALA A 226 2.24 12.06 13.05
C ALA A 226 2.08 10.55 13.19
N TYR A 227 1.97 9.80 12.07
CA TYR A 227 1.88 8.33 12.10
C TYR A 227 3.13 7.66 12.65
N ALA A 228 4.31 8.27 12.49
CA ALA A 228 5.55 7.73 13.02
C ALA A 228 5.66 7.87 14.54
N VAL A 229 5.03 8.87 15.17
CA VAL A 229 5.19 9.18 16.61
C VAL A 229 5.03 7.95 17.52
N PRO A 230 3.97 7.14 17.44
CA PRO A 230 3.81 6.01 18.35
C PRO A 230 4.87 4.94 18.18
N PHE A 231 5.44 4.80 16.97
CA PHE A 231 6.53 3.85 16.69
C PHE A 231 7.87 4.40 17.19
N LEU A 232 8.15 5.67 16.92
CA LEU A 232 9.36 6.36 17.36
C LEU A 232 9.44 6.47 18.87
N LEU A 233 8.30 6.71 19.54
CA LEU A 233 8.25 6.85 20.99
C LEU A 233 7.80 5.56 21.68
N SER A 234 7.73 4.44 20.98
CA SER A 234 7.27 3.18 21.57
C SER A 234 8.19 2.75 22.71
N SER A 235 7.60 2.32 23.83
CA SER A 235 8.32 1.66 24.92
C SER A 235 8.41 0.14 24.76
N GLY A 236 7.97 -0.40 23.61
CA GLY A 236 7.86 -1.86 23.40
C GLY A 236 6.76 -2.52 24.23
N SER A 237 5.91 -1.75 24.91
CA SER A 237 4.86 -2.24 25.82
C SER A 237 3.75 -3.07 25.16
N GLY A 238 3.69 -3.12 23.82
CA GLY A 238 2.63 -3.81 23.08
C GLY A 238 1.23 -3.20 23.24
N ARG A 239 1.13 -1.98 23.80
CA ARG A 239 -0.13 -1.26 24.06
C ARG A 239 -0.76 -0.71 22.78
N VAL A 240 -1.45 -1.59 22.06
CA VAL A 240 -2.09 -1.29 20.76
C VAL A 240 -3.34 -0.42 20.90
N ASP A 241 -3.96 -0.41 22.09
CA ASP A 241 -5.03 0.52 22.45
C ASP A 241 -4.58 1.98 22.32
N ILE A 242 -3.36 2.29 22.79
CA ILE A 242 -2.79 3.64 22.69
C ILE A 242 -2.48 3.98 21.23
N LEU A 243 -1.86 3.05 20.51
CA LEU A 243 -1.54 3.21 19.07
C LEU A 243 -2.79 3.54 18.25
N PHE A 244 -3.83 2.70 18.35
CA PHE A 244 -5.04 2.87 17.54
C PHE A 244 -5.89 4.05 17.99
N SER A 245 -5.94 4.36 19.28
CA SER A 245 -6.59 5.59 19.79
C SER A 245 -5.93 6.83 19.21
N TYR A 246 -4.60 6.87 19.22
CA TYR A 246 -3.83 7.97 18.64
C TYR A 246 -4.06 8.08 17.14
N MET A 247 -3.99 6.95 16.40
CA MET A 247 -4.27 6.93 14.96
C MET A 247 -5.68 7.41 14.63
N LEU A 248 -6.68 7.08 15.45
CA LEU A 248 -8.06 7.54 15.26
C LEU A 248 -8.15 9.06 15.38
N ILE A 249 -7.51 9.66 16.39
CA ILE A 249 -7.45 11.12 16.56
C ILE A 249 -6.78 11.78 15.35
N ILE A 250 -5.64 11.24 14.92
CA ILE A 250 -4.89 11.74 13.76
C ILE A 250 -5.74 11.65 12.50
N ASN A 251 -6.39 10.51 12.26
CA ASN A 251 -7.31 10.32 11.14
C ASN A 251 -8.42 11.37 11.15
N LEU A 252 -9.13 11.54 12.26
CA LEU A 252 -10.19 12.56 12.37
C LEU A 252 -9.68 13.97 12.02
N GLY A 253 -8.49 14.34 12.48
CA GLY A 253 -7.85 15.63 12.16
C GLY A 253 -7.50 15.78 10.68
N ILE A 254 -6.87 14.77 10.09
CA ILE A 254 -6.50 14.76 8.66
C ILE A 254 -7.74 14.85 7.78
N LEU A 255 -8.79 14.14 8.16
CA LEU A 255 -10.05 14.07 7.44
C LEU A 255 -10.78 15.40 7.47
N PHE A 256 -10.82 16.06 8.64
CA PHE A 256 -11.34 17.42 8.75
C PHE A 256 -10.62 18.38 7.79
N ILE A 257 -9.29 18.29 7.69
CA ILE A 257 -8.49 19.13 6.79
C ILE A 257 -8.72 18.76 5.31
N SER A 258 -8.74 17.46 5.01
CA SER A 258 -8.92 16.94 3.64
C SER A 258 -10.27 17.39 3.08
N ILE A 259 -11.35 17.33 3.86
CA ILE A 259 -12.69 17.81 3.48
C ILE A 259 -12.68 19.34 3.29
N LYS A 260 -12.09 20.10 4.23
CA LYS A 260 -12.08 21.57 4.17
C LYS A 260 -11.24 22.14 3.03
N LYS A 261 -10.25 21.39 2.53
CA LYS A 261 -9.28 21.85 1.51
C LYS A 261 -9.34 21.08 0.18
N ASP A 262 -10.23 20.09 0.08
CA ASP A 262 -10.34 19.15 -1.04
C ASP A 262 -9.01 18.47 -1.40
N TRP A 263 -8.21 18.14 -0.39
CA TRP A 263 -6.94 17.46 -0.58
C TRP A 263 -7.13 15.94 -0.60
N LYS A 264 -7.62 15.43 -1.73
CA LYS A 264 -7.91 13.99 -1.96
C LYS A 264 -6.69 13.09 -1.72
N SER A 265 -5.50 13.52 -2.16
CA SER A 265 -4.24 12.78 -1.93
C SER A 265 -3.95 12.52 -0.45
N LEU A 266 -4.36 13.45 0.43
CA LEU A 266 -4.13 13.32 1.87
C LEU A 266 -5.04 12.24 2.48
N HIS A 267 -6.31 12.18 2.04
CA HIS A 267 -7.25 11.11 2.38
C HIS A 267 -6.72 9.74 1.93
N TYR A 268 -6.22 9.64 0.69
CA TYR A 268 -5.70 8.39 0.14
C TYR A 268 -4.47 7.89 0.91
N SER A 269 -3.57 8.80 1.26
CA SER A 269 -2.38 8.47 2.03
C SER A 269 -2.74 8.03 3.45
N ALA A 270 -3.66 8.73 4.12
CA ALA A 270 -4.13 8.35 5.45
C ALA A 270 -4.82 6.99 5.46
N PHE A 271 -5.65 6.72 4.45
CA PHE A 271 -6.30 5.42 4.23
C PHE A 271 -5.27 4.29 4.12
N PHE A 272 -4.29 4.47 3.24
CA PHE A 272 -3.24 3.48 3.00
C PHE A 272 -2.44 3.21 4.27
N PHE A 273 -1.89 4.26 4.93
CA PHE A 273 -1.09 4.07 6.13
C PHE A 273 -1.89 3.47 7.28
N THR A 274 -3.17 3.83 7.46
CA THR A 274 -3.99 3.26 8.52
C THR A 274 -4.17 1.77 8.35
N TRP A 275 -4.60 1.32 7.18
CA TRP A 275 -4.83 -0.10 6.93
C TRP A 275 -3.53 -0.90 6.83
N MET A 276 -2.44 -0.29 6.36
CA MET A 276 -1.11 -0.89 6.39
C MET A 276 -0.65 -1.14 7.83
N ILE A 277 -0.73 -0.13 8.71
CA ILE A 277 -0.34 -0.24 10.11
C ILE A 277 -1.23 -1.25 10.85
N TYR A 278 -2.56 -1.16 10.67
CA TYR A 278 -3.50 -2.11 11.27
C TYR A 278 -3.21 -3.54 10.78
N GLY A 279 -2.96 -3.71 9.47
CA GLY A 279 -2.61 -4.99 8.87
C GLY A 279 -1.30 -5.57 9.38
N SER A 280 -0.27 -4.75 9.58
CA SER A 280 0.98 -5.18 10.19
C SER A 280 0.78 -5.69 11.61
N TRP A 281 -0.01 -4.98 12.43
CA TRP A 281 -0.38 -5.43 13.76
C TRP A 281 -1.19 -6.73 13.74
N PHE A 282 -2.18 -6.81 12.85
CA PHE A 282 -3.03 -7.98 12.72
C PHE A 282 -2.21 -9.21 12.30
N ALA A 283 -1.30 -9.06 11.34
CA ALA A 283 -0.40 -10.13 10.91
C ALA A 283 0.51 -10.60 12.05
N ASP A 284 1.19 -9.66 12.75
CA ASP A 284 2.02 -9.97 13.92
C ASP A 284 1.27 -10.82 14.96
N LYS A 285 0.05 -10.42 15.33
CA LYS A 285 -0.74 -11.15 16.32
C LYS A 285 -1.32 -12.47 15.82
N SER A 286 -1.74 -12.51 14.56
CA SER A 286 -2.32 -13.72 13.97
C SER A 286 -1.28 -14.84 13.83
N PHE A 287 -0.04 -14.52 13.46
CA PHE A 287 1.01 -15.52 13.22
C PHE A 287 1.77 -15.93 14.49
N ASP A 288 2.02 -15.03 15.44
CA ASP A 288 2.92 -15.33 16.57
C ASP A 288 2.23 -15.74 17.87
N SER A 289 1.08 -15.15 18.19
CA SER A 289 0.51 -15.24 19.57
C SER A 289 -0.96 -15.65 19.65
N GLY A 290 -1.65 -15.75 18.52
CA GLY A 290 -3.11 -15.81 18.49
C GLY A 290 -3.69 -14.47 18.93
N LEU A 291 -4.80 -14.04 18.32
CA LEU A 291 -5.47 -12.77 18.64
C LEU A 291 -6.09 -12.70 20.05
N GLN A 292 -5.74 -13.63 20.92
CA GLN A 292 -6.39 -13.88 22.20
C GLN A 292 -6.32 -12.65 23.12
N GLY A 293 -7.48 -12.08 23.43
CA GLY A 293 -7.63 -10.88 24.27
C GLY A 293 -7.57 -9.55 23.51
N TYR A 294 -7.35 -9.56 22.21
CA TYR A 294 -7.32 -8.36 21.35
C TYR A 294 -8.45 -8.30 20.32
N GLU A 295 -9.32 -9.31 20.27
CA GLU A 295 -10.37 -9.46 19.26
C GLU A 295 -11.35 -8.28 19.30
N ALA A 296 -11.89 -7.99 20.48
CA ALA A 296 -12.86 -6.90 20.68
C ALA A 296 -12.24 -5.53 20.38
N LEU A 297 -10.98 -5.33 20.79
CA LEU A 297 -10.24 -4.11 20.53
C LEU A 297 -9.96 -3.96 19.03
N GLY A 298 -9.48 -5.02 18.38
CA GLY A 298 -9.19 -5.05 16.95
C GLY A 298 -10.42 -4.74 16.13
N ILE A 299 -11.52 -5.47 16.35
CA ILE A 299 -12.80 -5.21 15.68
C ILE A 299 -13.26 -3.79 15.95
N GLY A 300 -13.25 -3.33 17.21
CA GLY A 300 -13.69 -1.98 17.57
C GLY A 300 -12.95 -0.87 16.80
N PHE A 301 -11.61 -0.96 16.72
CA PHE A 301 -10.82 0.01 15.96
C PHE A 301 -10.93 -0.18 14.45
N ALA A 302 -11.02 -1.41 13.95
CA ALA A 302 -11.29 -1.66 12.54
C ALA A 302 -12.63 -1.06 12.10
N THR A 303 -13.68 -1.20 12.92
CA THR A 303 -14.98 -0.55 12.71
C THR A 303 -14.86 0.96 12.74
N ALA A 304 -14.11 1.53 13.70
CA ALA A 304 -13.89 2.97 13.77
C ALA A 304 -13.18 3.50 12.51
N PHE A 305 -12.08 2.89 12.08
CA PHE A 305 -11.37 3.28 10.86
C PHE A 305 -12.23 3.11 9.61
N PHE A 306 -12.95 1.99 9.52
CA PHE A 306 -13.91 1.75 8.46
C PHE A 306 -14.94 2.88 8.37
N LEU A 307 -15.64 3.20 9.46
CA LEU A 307 -16.68 4.24 9.48
C LEU A 307 -16.10 5.62 9.14
N VAL A 308 -14.90 5.92 9.63
CA VAL A 308 -14.20 7.18 9.40
C VAL A 308 -13.87 7.36 7.91
N PHE A 309 -13.25 6.38 7.25
CA PHE A 309 -12.93 6.47 5.82
C PHE A 309 -14.13 6.31 4.91
N TYR A 310 -15.13 5.54 5.33
CA TYR A 310 -16.41 5.41 4.63
C TYR A 310 -17.14 6.77 4.62
N GLY A 311 -17.27 7.37 5.80
CA GLY A 311 -17.91 8.66 6.00
C GLY A 311 -17.25 9.74 5.14
N VAL A 312 -15.92 9.83 5.14
CA VAL A 312 -15.24 10.86 4.33
C VAL A 312 -15.39 10.64 2.83
N SER A 313 -15.27 9.40 2.37
CA SER A 313 -15.46 9.09 0.94
C SER A 313 -16.87 9.46 0.47
N LEU A 314 -17.86 9.35 1.36
CA LEU A 314 -19.23 9.79 1.13
C LEU A 314 -19.37 11.34 1.21
N PHE A 315 -18.86 11.98 2.27
CA PHE A 315 -19.04 13.40 2.55
C PHE A 315 -18.24 14.36 1.66
N ASN A 316 -17.02 13.99 1.23
CA ASN A 316 -16.20 14.83 0.35
C ASN A 316 -16.99 15.30 -0.89
N ASN A 317 -17.83 14.43 -1.44
CA ASN A 317 -18.55 14.70 -2.68
C ASN A 317 -19.90 15.39 -2.43
N ILE A 318 -20.55 15.11 -1.29
CA ILE A 318 -21.77 15.79 -0.86
C ILE A 318 -21.52 17.28 -0.62
N ILE A 319 -20.39 17.62 0.02
CA ILE A 319 -20.04 19.00 0.37
C ILE A 319 -19.57 19.77 -0.87
N SER A 320 -18.77 19.13 -1.74
CA SER A 320 -18.28 19.78 -2.97
C SER A 320 -19.32 19.87 -4.10
N LYS A 321 -20.49 19.24 -3.95
CA LYS A 321 -21.55 19.11 -4.99
C LYS A 321 -21.05 18.52 -6.32
N GLU A 322 -19.89 17.88 -6.30
CA GLU A 322 -19.32 17.20 -7.47
C GLU A 322 -19.84 15.77 -7.54
N LYS A 323 -19.89 15.22 -8.76
CA LYS A 323 -20.14 13.78 -8.93
C LYS A 323 -19.03 13.02 -8.22
N LEU A 324 -19.41 11.92 -7.56
CA LEU A 324 -18.46 11.11 -6.83
C LEU A 324 -17.42 10.53 -7.79
N ASP A 325 -16.16 10.88 -7.58
CA ASP A 325 -15.07 10.36 -8.41
C ASP A 325 -14.99 8.83 -8.30
N LYS A 326 -14.67 8.15 -9.40
CA LYS A 326 -14.52 6.68 -9.45
C LYS A 326 -13.53 6.20 -8.38
N VAL A 327 -12.51 6.99 -8.07
CA VAL A 327 -11.53 6.68 -7.03
C VAL A 327 -12.19 6.56 -5.64
N ASN A 328 -13.13 7.45 -5.30
CA ASN A 328 -13.84 7.39 -4.03
C ASN A 328 -14.79 6.17 -3.95
N ILE A 329 -15.40 5.76 -5.08
CA ILE A 329 -16.16 4.50 -5.13
C ILE A 329 -15.24 3.32 -4.85
N ILE A 330 -14.09 3.26 -5.55
CA ILE A 330 -13.09 2.21 -5.34
C ILE A 330 -12.63 2.17 -3.89
N LEU A 331 -12.40 3.33 -3.26
CA LEU A 331 -12.04 3.40 -1.84
C LEU A 331 -13.14 2.91 -0.92
N ILE A 332 -14.41 3.23 -1.19
CA ILE A 332 -15.53 2.69 -0.41
C ILE A 332 -15.56 1.16 -0.51
N LEU A 333 -15.41 0.61 -1.72
CA LEU A 333 -15.37 -0.84 -1.94
C LEU A 333 -14.19 -1.47 -1.20
N LEU A 334 -12.98 -0.95 -1.43
CA LEU A 334 -11.75 -1.46 -0.84
C LEU A 334 -11.79 -1.38 0.69
N ASN A 335 -12.26 -0.26 1.26
CA ASN A 335 -12.44 -0.10 2.71
C ASN A 335 -13.37 -1.17 3.29
N SER A 336 -14.45 -1.48 2.58
CA SER A 336 -15.44 -2.47 3.01
C SER A 336 -14.89 -3.88 2.98
N PHE A 337 -14.16 -4.25 1.92
CA PHE A 337 -13.53 -5.57 1.82
C PHE A 337 -12.33 -5.74 2.76
N ILE A 338 -11.54 -4.68 2.99
CA ILE A 338 -10.45 -4.71 3.96
C ILE A 338 -11.02 -4.89 5.38
N TYR A 339 -12.02 -4.10 5.76
CA TYR A 339 -12.69 -4.23 7.06
C TYR A 339 -13.30 -5.63 7.25
N PHE A 340 -14.01 -6.13 6.24
CA PHE A 340 -14.56 -7.48 6.27
C PHE A 340 -13.46 -8.53 6.36
N GLY A 341 -12.37 -8.42 5.59
CA GLY A 341 -11.27 -9.39 5.59
C GLY A 341 -10.57 -9.49 6.94
N PHE A 342 -10.30 -8.35 7.58
CA PHE A 342 -9.76 -8.36 8.95
C PHE A 342 -10.77 -8.91 9.96
N GLY A 343 -12.05 -8.53 9.86
CA GLY A 343 -13.10 -9.10 10.71
C GLY A 343 -13.22 -10.61 10.54
N PHE A 344 -13.23 -11.12 9.30
CA PHE A 344 -13.23 -12.54 8.99
C PHE A 344 -12.07 -13.27 9.67
N GLY A 345 -10.85 -12.72 9.56
CA GLY A 345 -9.67 -13.30 10.22
C GLY A 345 -9.77 -13.33 11.75
N ILE A 346 -10.38 -12.30 12.37
CA ILE A 346 -10.59 -12.27 13.83
C ILE A 346 -11.65 -13.29 14.26
N PHE A 347 -12.75 -13.40 13.51
CA PHE A 347 -13.88 -14.25 13.89
C PHE A 347 -13.62 -15.75 13.62
N ASN A 348 -13.05 -16.09 12.46
CA ASN A 348 -12.78 -17.48 12.05
C ASN A 348 -11.64 -18.14 12.86
N GLY A 349 -10.84 -17.36 13.58
CA GLY A 349 -9.73 -17.88 14.39
C GLY A 349 -10.12 -18.45 15.77
N HIS A 350 -11.38 -18.30 16.21
CA HIS A 350 -11.82 -18.62 17.57
C HIS A 350 -13.15 -19.38 17.59
N SER A 351 -13.19 -20.52 18.29
CA SER A 351 -14.35 -21.44 18.32
C SER A 351 -15.69 -20.81 18.73
N ILE A 352 -15.67 -19.78 19.59
CA ILE A 352 -16.89 -19.06 19.98
C ILE A 352 -17.26 -17.99 18.96
N LEU A 353 -16.27 -17.25 18.44
CA LEU A 353 -16.54 -16.15 17.50
C LEU A 353 -16.95 -16.67 16.13
N ASP A 354 -16.48 -17.85 15.71
CA ASP A 354 -16.83 -18.45 14.43
C ASP A 354 -18.35 -18.56 14.24
N SER A 355 -19.07 -18.93 15.32
CA SER A 355 -20.55 -18.98 15.32
C SER A 355 -21.23 -17.62 15.07
N TYR A 356 -20.53 -16.49 15.25
CA TYR A 356 -21.02 -15.14 15.01
C TYR A 356 -20.49 -14.53 13.70
N LEU A 357 -19.67 -15.24 12.93
CA LEU A 357 -19.09 -14.72 11.69
C LEU A 357 -20.17 -14.39 10.64
N GLY A 358 -21.20 -15.24 10.53
CA GLY A 358 -22.37 -14.97 9.67
C GLY A 358 -23.10 -13.70 10.08
N LEU A 359 -23.30 -13.50 11.39
CA LEU A 359 -23.91 -12.29 11.94
C LEU A 359 -23.07 -11.04 11.68
N PHE A 360 -21.74 -11.11 11.84
CA PHE A 360 -20.82 -10.02 11.50
C PHE A 360 -20.89 -9.66 10.00
N THR A 361 -21.02 -10.66 9.14
CA THR A 361 -21.17 -10.46 7.70
C THR A 361 -22.50 -9.77 7.37
N LEU A 362 -23.61 -10.18 8.01
CA LEU A 362 -24.90 -9.50 7.88
C LEU A 362 -24.88 -8.08 8.45
N PHE A 363 -24.15 -7.84 9.54
CA PHE A 363 -23.96 -6.50 10.09
C PHE A 363 -23.25 -5.57 9.08
N ASN A 364 -22.27 -6.07 8.34
CA ASN A 364 -21.66 -5.33 7.22
C ASN A 364 -22.70 -4.97 6.15
N ALA A 365 -23.53 -5.93 5.73
CA ALA A 365 -24.62 -5.66 4.79
C ALA A 365 -25.59 -4.60 5.33
N ALA A 366 -25.92 -4.64 6.62
CA ALA A 366 -26.80 -3.68 7.28
C ALA A 366 -26.22 -2.26 7.30
N ILE A 367 -24.91 -2.10 7.51
CA ILE A 367 -24.26 -0.78 7.41
C ILE A 367 -24.40 -0.20 6.00
N HIS A 368 -24.12 -1.00 4.96
CA HIS A 368 -24.29 -0.54 3.59
C HIS A 368 -25.75 -0.26 3.24
N PHE A 369 -26.69 -1.02 3.79
CA PHE A 369 -28.11 -0.76 3.62
C PHE A 369 -28.54 0.56 4.27
N ALA A 370 -28.05 0.85 5.49
CA ALA A 370 -28.29 2.12 6.18
C ALA A 370 -27.73 3.31 5.37
N VAL A 371 -26.53 3.16 4.80
CA VAL A 371 -25.94 4.15 3.90
C VAL A 371 -26.78 4.31 2.62
N LEU A 372 -27.19 3.22 2.00
CA LEU A 372 -28.02 3.24 0.79
C LEU A 372 -29.34 3.98 1.04
N PHE A 373 -29.97 3.73 2.18
CA PHE A 373 -31.17 4.44 2.63
C PHE A 373 -30.89 5.93 2.82
N PHE A 374 -29.78 6.29 3.47
CA PHE A 374 -29.36 7.68 3.65
C PHE A 374 -29.15 8.40 2.31
N ILE A 375 -28.41 7.79 1.38
CA ILE A 375 -28.16 8.30 0.02
C ILE A 375 -29.48 8.58 -0.70
N LYS A 376 -30.41 7.62 -0.66
CA LYS A 376 -31.72 7.73 -1.32
C LYS A 376 -32.58 8.83 -0.69
N SER A 377 -32.67 8.86 0.64
CA SER A 377 -33.52 9.81 1.38
C SER A 377 -33.11 11.27 1.16
N LYS A 378 -31.81 11.52 1.01
CA LYS A 378 -31.26 12.86 0.83
C LYS A 378 -30.98 13.22 -0.64
N LYS A 379 -31.27 12.32 -1.60
CA LYS A 379 -30.99 12.49 -3.03
C LYS A 379 -29.53 12.91 -3.32
N LEU A 380 -28.59 12.38 -2.52
CA LEU A 380 -27.23 12.90 -2.41
C LEU A 380 -26.25 12.36 -3.45
N ALA A 381 -26.64 11.35 -4.22
CA ALA A 381 -25.68 10.63 -5.04
C ALA A 381 -26.18 10.35 -6.46
N ASP A 382 -25.21 10.17 -7.34
CA ASP A 382 -25.42 9.68 -8.68
C ASP A 382 -25.83 8.19 -8.67
N SER A 383 -26.31 7.71 -9.82
CA SER A 383 -26.72 6.32 -9.97
C SER A 383 -25.56 5.36 -9.68
N THR A 384 -24.31 5.74 -9.97
CA THR A 384 -23.13 4.89 -9.80
C THR A 384 -22.88 4.54 -8.33
N LEU A 385 -22.88 5.52 -7.43
CA LEU A 385 -22.68 5.28 -6.00
C LEU A 385 -23.84 4.45 -5.41
N PHE A 386 -25.07 4.75 -5.82
CA PHE A 386 -26.24 3.99 -5.38
C PHE A 386 -26.10 2.51 -5.78
N TYR A 387 -25.79 2.22 -7.03
CA TYR A 387 -25.65 0.84 -7.50
C TYR A 387 -24.43 0.13 -6.91
N SER A 388 -23.32 0.84 -6.71
CA SER A 388 -22.14 0.26 -6.07
C SER A 388 -22.43 -0.12 -4.61
N THR A 389 -23.12 0.75 -3.86
CA THR A 389 -23.52 0.47 -2.47
C THR A 389 -24.56 -0.63 -2.38
N LEU A 390 -25.53 -0.66 -3.30
CA LEU A 390 -26.52 -1.74 -3.41
C LEU A 390 -25.84 -3.08 -3.72
N GLY A 391 -24.83 -3.08 -4.59
CA GLY A 391 -23.97 -4.23 -4.85
C GLY A 391 -23.35 -4.77 -3.56
N MET A 392 -22.73 -3.93 -2.74
CA MET A 392 -22.12 -4.34 -1.46
C MET A 392 -23.14 -4.99 -0.49
N VAL A 393 -24.38 -4.48 -0.43
CA VAL A 393 -25.44 -5.10 0.39
C VAL A 393 -25.69 -6.54 -0.03
N PHE A 394 -25.91 -6.76 -1.34
CA PHE A 394 -26.15 -8.11 -1.84
C PHE A 394 -24.91 -9.00 -1.75
N THR A 395 -23.71 -8.47 -2.02
CA THR A 395 -22.47 -9.20 -1.86
C THR A 395 -22.31 -9.75 -0.45
N PHE A 396 -22.48 -8.93 0.59
CA PHE A 396 -22.34 -9.41 1.97
C PHE A 396 -23.49 -10.33 2.40
N ILE A 397 -24.73 -10.13 1.93
CA ILE A 397 -25.81 -11.10 2.16
C ILE A 397 -25.46 -12.45 1.52
N THR A 398 -24.96 -12.44 0.27
CA THR A 398 -24.58 -13.64 -0.46
C THR A 398 -23.41 -14.36 0.19
N ILE A 399 -22.42 -13.63 0.72
CA ILE A 399 -21.26 -14.20 1.45
C ILE A 399 -21.68 -14.76 2.82
N ALA A 400 -22.66 -14.17 3.50
CA ALA A 400 -23.11 -14.63 4.81
C ALA A 400 -23.72 -16.05 4.78
N ILE A 401 -24.30 -16.45 3.64
CA ILE A 401 -24.96 -17.75 3.45
C ILE A 401 -23.97 -18.91 3.61
N PRO A 402 -22.91 -19.06 2.78
CA PRO A 402 -21.95 -20.16 2.91
C PRO A 402 -21.05 -20.05 4.15
N ILE A 403 -21.03 -18.88 4.81
CA ILE A 403 -20.33 -18.72 6.10
C ILE A 403 -21.12 -19.38 7.24
N GLN A 404 -22.45 -19.32 7.19
CA GLN A 404 -23.31 -19.75 8.31
C GLN A 404 -23.99 -21.11 8.07
N LEU A 405 -24.17 -21.47 6.80
CA LEU A 405 -24.92 -22.65 6.36
C LEU A 405 -24.03 -23.57 5.53
N ASP A 406 -24.31 -24.87 5.60
CA ASP A 406 -23.56 -25.90 4.91
C ASP A 406 -24.37 -26.63 3.82
N GLY A 407 -23.67 -27.09 2.78
CA GLY A 407 -24.19 -27.94 1.71
C GLY A 407 -25.44 -27.38 1.04
N ASN A 408 -26.46 -28.22 0.84
CA ASN A 408 -27.70 -27.90 0.14
C ASN A 408 -28.43 -26.62 0.60
N TRP A 409 -28.25 -26.19 1.85
CA TRP A 409 -28.83 -24.93 2.34
C TRP A 409 -28.26 -23.71 1.62
N VAL A 410 -26.99 -23.75 1.24
CA VAL A 410 -26.33 -22.69 0.46
C VAL A 410 -26.99 -22.57 -0.91
N THR A 411 -27.11 -23.70 -1.62
CA THR A 411 -27.75 -23.80 -2.92
C THR A 411 -29.20 -23.28 -2.87
N LEU A 412 -29.99 -23.69 -1.87
CA LEU A 412 -31.37 -23.26 -1.72
C LEU A 412 -31.48 -21.75 -1.50
N MET A 413 -30.66 -21.19 -0.61
CA MET A 413 -30.70 -19.76 -0.28
C MET A 413 -30.22 -18.88 -1.42
N TRP A 414 -29.16 -19.27 -2.15
CA TRP A 414 -28.74 -18.54 -3.35
C TRP A 414 -29.76 -18.63 -4.48
N THR A 415 -30.38 -19.79 -4.71
CA THR A 415 -31.46 -19.93 -5.69
C THR A 415 -32.64 -19.03 -5.32
N ALA A 416 -33.08 -19.03 -4.06
CA ALA A 416 -34.16 -18.16 -3.60
C ALA A 416 -33.81 -16.67 -3.74
N GLN A 417 -32.62 -16.26 -3.29
CA GLN A 417 -32.14 -14.88 -3.40
C GLN A 417 -32.09 -14.44 -4.88
N GLY A 418 -31.49 -15.26 -5.74
CA GLY A 418 -31.38 -15.01 -7.18
C GLY A 418 -32.75 -14.94 -7.86
N ALA A 419 -33.65 -15.89 -7.59
CA ALA A 419 -34.98 -15.95 -8.18
C ALA A 419 -35.83 -14.73 -7.78
N ILE A 420 -35.82 -14.34 -6.50
CA ILE A 420 -36.53 -13.15 -6.02
C ILE A 420 -36.01 -11.89 -6.71
N LEU A 421 -34.68 -11.74 -6.82
CA LEU A 421 -34.07 -10.59 -7.49
C LEU A 421 -34.37 -10.55 -8.98
N PHE A 422 -34.30 -11.69 -9.67
CA PHE A 422 -34.64 -11.78 -11.09
C PHE A 422 -36.12 -11.44 -11.32
N TRP A 423 -37.01 -12.02 -10.51
CA TRP A 423 -38.45 -11.75 -10.57
C TRP A 423 -38.77 -10.28 -10.32
N LEU A 424 -38.19 -9.66 -9.28
CA LEU A 424 -38.32 -8.23 -9.03
C LEU A 424 -37.74 -7.39 -10.17
N GLY A 425 -36.60 -7.79 -10.74
CA GLY A 425 -35.97 -7.13 -11.89
C GLY A 425 -36.88 -7.10 -13.11
N LYS A 426 -37.51 -8.23 -13.45
CA LYS A 426 -38.46 -8.35 -14.57
C LYS A 426 -39.78 -7.64 -14.28
N THR A 427 -40.41 -7.90 -13.14
CA THR A 427 -41.74 -7.35 -12.80
C THR A 427 -41.71 -5.84 -12.57
N LYS A 428 -40.68 -5.32 -11.89
CA LYS A 428 -40.53 -3.88 -11.65
C LYS A 428 -39.76 -3.15 -12.76
N LYS A 429 -39.29 -3.88 -13.79
CA LYS A 429 -38.44 -3.36 -14.88
C LYS A 429 -37.17 -2.67 -14.37
N ILE A 430 -36.61 -3.18 -13.27
CA ILE A 430 -35.39 -2.68 -12.65
C ILE A 430 -34.23 -3.58 -13.08
N SER A 431 -33.58 -3.22 -14.19
CA SER A 431 -32.50 -4.04 -14.82
C SER A 431 -31.34 -4.38 -13.88
N ILE A 432 -31.10 -3.60 -12.83
CA ILE A 432 -30.03 -3.89 -11.87
C ILE A 432 -30.31 -5.15 -11.04
N TYR A 433 -31.56 -5.39 -10.62
CA TYR A 433 -31.87 -6.62 -9.86
C TYR A 433 -31.69 -7.86 -10.73
N GLU A 434 -32.02 -7.76 -12.03
CA GLU A 434 -31.70 -8.79 -13.00
C GLU A 434 -30.18 -9.01 -13.11
N LYS A 435 -29.38 -7.95 -13.30
CA LYS A 435 -27.91 -8.07 -13.41
C LYS A 435 -27.24 -8.68 -12.17
N ILE A 436 -27.73 -8.36 -10.97
CA ILE A 436 -27.21 -8.93 -9.71
C ILE A 436 -27.69 -10.36 -9.52
N SER A 437 -28.91 -10.70 -9.96
CA SER A 437 -29.44 -12.06 -9.84
C SER A 437 -28.65 -13.10 -10.65
N LEU A 438 -28.17 -12.74 -11.84
CA LEU A 438 -27.46 -13.66 -12.74
C LEU A 438 -26.21 -14.31 -12.11
N PRO A 439 -25.24 -13.56 -11.53
CA PRO A 439 -24.10 -14.17 -10.87
C PRO A 439 -24.50 -14.99 -9.63
N ILE A 440 -25.54 -14.59 -8.89
CA ILE A 440 -26.03 -15.35 -7.72
C ILE A 440 -26.64 -16.69 -8.17
N LEU A 441 -27.45 -16.69 -9.23
CA LEU A 441 -27.99 -17.92 -9.82
C LEU A 441 -26.88 -18.79 -10.41
N GLY A 442 -25.83 -18.19 -10.98
CA GLY A 442 -24.64 -18.91 -11.41
C GLY A 442 -23.91 -19.60 -10.25
N LEU A 443 -23.75 -18.91 -9.11
CA LEU A 443 -23.21 -19.50 -7.88
C LEU A 443 -24.10 -20.61 -7.33
N ALA A 444 -25.43 -20.42 -7.34
CA ALA A 444 -26.38 -21.44 -6.93
C ALA A 444 -26.27 -22.70 -7.80
N PHE A 445 -26.12 -22.54 -9.11
CA PHE A 445 -25.91 -23.65 -10.04
C PHE A 445 -24.60 -24.39 -9.78
N LEU A 446 -23.49 -23.68 -9.55
CA LEU A 446 -22.21 -24.31 -9.19
C LEU A 446 -22.30 -25.07 -7.86
N SER A 447 -22.93 -24.46 -6.85
CA SER A 447 -23.18 -25.09 -5.54
C SER A 447 -24.04 -26.35 -5.68
N PHE A 448 -25.07 -26.31 -6.52
CA PHE A 448 -25.90 -27.48 -6.83
C PHE A 448 -25.11 -28.63 -7.46
N LEU A 449 -24.18 -28.33 -8.38
CA LEU A 449 -23.33 -29.35 -9.00
C LEU A 449 -22.40 -30.01 -7.97
N GLU A 450 -21.85 -29.22 -7.04
CA GLU A 450 -21.01 -29.72 -5.95
C GLU A 450 -21.80 -30.61 -4.98
N ASP A 451 -22.99 -30.16 -4.55
CA ASP A 451 -23.91 -30.94 -3.71
C ASP A 451 -24.30 -32.28 -4.37
N TRP A 452 -24.56 -32.25 -5.68
CA TRP A 452 -24.89 -33.43 -6.47
C TRP A 452 -23.73 -34.43 -6.57
N GLU A 453 -22.50 -33.94 -6.79
CA GLU A 453 -21.30 -34.78 -6.82
C GLU A 453 -21.06 -35.46 -5.46
N ARG A 454 -21.18 -34.69 -4.37
CA ARG A 454 -21.00 -35.20 -3.00
C ARG A 454 -22.00 -36.32 -2.67
N TYR A 455 -23.22 -36.24 -3.21
CA TYR A 455 -24.24 -37.27 -3.03
C TYR A 455 -23.97 -38.56 -3.80
N ARG A 456 -23.37 -38.48 -5.00
CA ARG A 456 -23.00 -39.67 -5.80
C ARG A 456 -22.04 -40.62 -5.10
N TYR A 457 -21.26 -40.12 -4.15
CA TYR A 457 -20.26 -40.90 -3.39
C TYR A 457 -20.65 -41.19 -1.94
N ALA A 458 -21.81 -40.70 -1.47
CA ALA A 458 -22.28 -40.93 -0.11
C ALA A 458 -22.87 -42.35 0.04
N VAL A 459 -22.05 -43.30 0.49
CA VAL A 459 -22.46 -44.67 0.81
C VAL A 459 -23.02 -44.69 2.23
N ASN A 460 -24.34 -44.88 2.37
CA ASN A 460 -25.14 -44.91 3.62
C ASN A 460 -25.57 -43.55 4.18
N LEU A 461 -26.64 -42.97 3.63
CA LEU A 461 -27.42 -41.94 4.33
C LEU A 461 -28.88 -42.42 4.45
N ASP A 462 -29.38 -42.45 5.68
CA ASP A 462 -30.78 -42.78 6.01
C ASP A 462 -31.65 -41.55 5.67
N ILE A 463 -32.04 -41.41 4.39
CA ILE A 463 -32.69 -40.21 3.85
C ILE A 463 -34.14 -40.52 3.47
N HIS A 464 -35.09 -39.80 4.09
CA HIS A 464 -36.49 -39.85 3.68
C HIS A 464 -36.68 -39.33 2.25
N ALA A 465 -37.29 -40.12 1.36
CA ALA A 465 -37.37 -39.86 -0.08
C ALA A 465 -37.88 -38.44 -0.47
N PHE A 466 -38.87 -37.90 0.24
CA PHE A 466 -39.51 -36.62 -0.11
C PHE A 466 -39.36 -35.53 0.96
N TRP A 467 -38.87 -35.87 2.15
CA TRP A 467 -38.73 -34.93 3.26
C TRP A 467 -37.27 -34.77 3.65
N ASN A 468 -36.48 -34.31 2.68
CA ASN A 468 -35.06 -34.04 2.88
C ASN A 468 -34.63 -32.81 2.08
N ILE A 469 -33.57 -32.15 2.55
CA ILE A 469 -33.06 -30.92 1.94
C ILE A 469 -32.59 -31.14 0.49
N ASN A 470 -32.07 -32.33 0.15
CA ASN A 470 -31.64 -32.63 -1.23
C ASN A 470 -32.83 -32.65 -2.19
N PHE A 471 -33.96 -33.24 -1.77
CA PHE A 471 -35.19 -33.27 -2.58
C PHE A 471 -35.75 -31.86 -2.79
N LEU A 472 -35.77 -31.03 -1.73
CA LEU A 472 -36.19 -29.63 -1.84
C LEU A 472 -35.26 -28.84 -2.77
N THR A 473 -33.95 -29.00 -2.62
CA THR A 473 -32.97 -28.33 -3.50
C THR A 473 -33.11 -28.79 -4.95
N GLY A 474 -33.36 -30.08 -5.21
CA GLY A 474 -33.61 -30.60 -6.55
C GLY A 474 -34.87 -30.04 -7.20
N ILE A 475 -35.97 -29.86 -6.46
CA ILE A 475 -37.19 -29.22 -6.97
C ILE A 475 -37.01 -27.72 -7.20
N PHE A 476 -36.25 -27.06 -6.32
CA PHE A 476 -36.19 -25.61 -6.31
C PHE A 476 -35.11 -25.05 -7.26
N ALA A 477 -34.04 -25.81 -7.50
CA ALA A 477 -32.93 -25.42 -8.36
C ALA A 477 -33.09 -25.85 -9.84
N VAL A 478 -33.94 -26.86 -10.13
CA VAL A 478 -34.26 -27.38 -11.47
C VAL A 478 -35.63 -26.88 -11.90
#